data_AF-A0A965FJJ1-F1
#
_entry.id   AF-A0A965FJJ1-F1
#
_cell.length_a   1.000
_cell.length_b   1.000
_cell.length_c   1.000
_cell.angle_alpha   90.00
_cell.angle_beta   90.00
_cell.angle_gamma   90.00
#
_symmetry.space_group_name_H-M   'P 1'
#
loop_
_entity.id
_entity.type
_entity.pdbx_description
1 polymer ?
#
loop_
_entity_poly.entity_id
_entity_poly.type
_entity_poly.pdbx_seq_one_letter_code
_entity_poly.pdbx_strand_id
1 'polypeptide(L)'
;MLRELRRDLKALATETRAENSARYFKTGKGEYGEGDIFLGVTVPDTRQIAKQYRDLEHKDLDVIANSKYHEERLCALLILNYKYSKSEVDEERKEIFDYWLSLVANYKVNNWDLIDTSAPVLGEILSRHIGYNAGFM
;
A
#
# COMPACT_ATOMS: atom_id res chain seq x y z
N MET A 1 13.21 -9.77 -7.96
CA MET A 1 12.62 -8.64 -7.22
C MET A 1 11.59 -9.07 -6.17
N LEU A 2 10.42 -9.65 -6.50
CA LEU A 2 9.43 -10.05 -5.47
C LEU A 2 9.98 -10.94 -4.35
N ARG A 3 10.75 -11.99 -4.70
CA ARG A 3 11.35 -12.90 -3.71
C ARG A 3 12.32 -12.17 -2.78
N GLU A 4 13.07 -11.21 -3.30
CA GLU A 4 14.06 -10.45 -2.54
C GLU A 4 13.37 -9.43 -1.62
N LEU A 5 12.35 -8.72 -2.11
CA LEU A 5 11.52 -7.84 -1.29
C LEU A 5 10.94 -8.58 -0.08
N ARG A 6 10.33 -9.75 -0.30
CA ARG A 6 9.78 -10.57 0.78
C ARG A 6 10.84 -11.05 1.75
N ARG A 7 12.01 -11.45 1.24
CA ARG A 7 13.15 -11.85 2.07
C ARG A 7 13.60 -10.68 2.95
N ASP A 8 13.71 -9.48 2.38
CA ASP A 8 14.21 -8.30 3.09
C ASP A 8 13.20 -7.80 4.12
N LEU A 9 11.89 -7.81 3.83
CA LEU A 9 10.84 -7.59 4.84
C LEU A 9 10.94 -8.61 5.99
N LYS A 10 11.05 -9.90 5.65
CA LYS A 10 11.14 -10.98 6.63
C LYS A 10 12.42 -10.89 7.49
N ALA A 11 13.51 -10.37 6.94
CA ALA A 11 14.75 -10.17 7.69
C ALA A 11 14.63 -9.11 8.80
N LEU A 12 13.69 -8.17 8.65
CA LEU A 12 13.42 -7.10 9.63
C LEU A 12 12.25 -7.43 10.57
N ALA A 13 11.50 -8.48 10.28
CA ALA A 13 10.33 -8.94 11.02
C ALA A 13 10.69 -9.53 12.39
N THR A 14 9.88 -9.27 13.42
CA THR A 14 9.97 -9.97 14.71
C THR A 14 8.59 -10.37 15.23
N GLU A 15 8.51 -11.55 15.85
CA GLU A 15 7.27 -12.10 16.39
C GLU A 15 6.66 -11.18 17.45
N THR A 16 7.47 -10.67 18.39
CA THR A 16 7.00 -9.72 19.42
C THR A 16 6.36 -8.46 18.81
N ARG A 17 6.90 -7.95 17.69
CA ARG A 17 6.29 -6.80 17.00
C ARG A 17 5.02 -7.21 16.28
N ALA A 18 4.98 -8.37 15.63
CA ALA A 18 3.78 -8.87 14.98
C ALA A 18 2.62 -8.99 15.97
N GLU A 19 2.86 -9.55 17.16
CA GLU A 19 1.87 -9.66 18.23
C GLU A 19 1.40 -8.29 18.75
N ASN A 20 2.34 -7.38 18.99
CA ASN A 20 2.02 -6.04 19.46
C ASN A 20 1.20 -5.25 18.42
N SER A 21 1.55 -5.36 17.14
CA SER A 21 0.79 -4.76 16.04
C SER A 21 -0.61 -5.36 15.96
N ALA A 22 -0.76 -6.69 15.99
CA ALA A 22 -2.06 -7.34 15.96
C ALA A 22 -2.99 -6.86 17.10
N ARG A 23 -2.45 -6.68 18.31
CA ARG A 23 -3.20 -6.11 19.45
C ARG A 23 -3.57 -4.63 19.22
N TYR A 24 -2.63 -3.83 18.73
CA TYR A 24 -2.85 -2.40 18.48
C TYR A 24 -3.89 -2.16 17.39
N PHE A 25 -3.81 -2.91 16.30
CA PHE A 25 -4.74 -2.85 15.17
C PHE A 25 -6.06 -3.59 15.41
N LYS A 26 -6.24 -4.21 16.58
CA LYS A 26 -7.47 -4.90 16.98
C LYS A 26 -7.91 -5.91 15.93
N THR A 27 -7.10 -6.96 15.75
CA THR A 27 -7.33 -8.01 14.74
C THR A 27 -8.18 -9.17 15.23
N GLY A 28 -8.78 -9.06 16.42
CA GLY A 28 -9.66 -10.06 16.98
C GLY A 28 -10.99 -10.17 16.23
N LYS A 29 -11.72 -11.25 16.51
CA LYS A 29 -13.04 -11.48 15.93
C LYS A 29 -14.03 -10.36 16.34
N GLY A 30 -14.71 -9.77 15.36
CA GLY A 30 -15.65 -8.66 15.54
C GLY A 30 -14.98 -7.29 15.70
N GLU A 31 -13.65 -7.21 15.62
CA GLU A 31 -12.93 -5.95 15.66
C GLU A 31 -12.68 -5.39 14.25
N TYR A 32 -12.34 -4.11 14.16
CA TYR A 32 -12.23 -3.44 12.86
C TYR A 32 -11.05 -3.94 12.01
N GLY A 33 -10.01 -4.49 12.63
CA GLY A 33 -8.86 -5.09 11.96
C GLY A 33 -8.97 -6.61 11.81
N GLU A 34 -10.16 -7.21 12.01
CA GLU A 34 -10.34 -8.66 11.95
C GLU A 34 -9.73 -9.26 10.69
N GLY A 35 -8.87 -10.26 10.86
CA GLY A 35 -8.25 -11.00 9.76
C GLY A 35 -6.92 -10.43 9.25
N ASP A 36 -6.49 -9.25 9.69
CA ASP A 36 -5.16 -8.72 9.38
C ASP A 36 -4.06 -9.57 10.05
N ILE A 37 -3.00 -9.87 9.30
CA ILE A 37 -1.85 -10.62 9.78
C ILE A 37 -0.59 -9.75 9.63
N PHE A 38 0.19 -9.65 10.70
CA PHE A 38 1.40 -8.83 10.73
C PHE A 38 2.67 -9.69 10.64
N LEU A 39 3.66 -9.19 9.91
CA LEU A 39 5.03 -9.72 9.91
C LEU A 39 5.82 -9.18 11.12
N GLY A 40 5.49 -8.00 11.62
CA GLY A 40 6.22 -7.32 12.70
C GLY A 40 7.37 -6.45 12.19
N VAL A 41 7.19 -5.80 11.02
CA VAL A 41 8.16 -4.85 10.45
C VAL A 41 7.72 -3.43 10.81
N THR A 42 8.68 -2.55 11.10
CA THR A 42 8.33 -1.15 11.43
C THR A 42 7.92 -0.38 10.17
N VAL A 43 7.14 0.70 10.34
CA VAL A 43 6.78 1.57 9.22
C VAL A 43 8.01 2.22 8.56
N PRO A 44 9.01 2.76 9.31
CA PRO A 44 10.24 3.27 8.71
C PRO A 44 10.99 2.23 7.86
N ASP A 45 11.13 1.00 8.37
CA ASP A 45 11.77 -0.10 7.64
C ASP A 45 11.00 -0.46 6.36
N THR A 46 9.66 -0.56 6.47
CA THR A 46 8.79 -0.83 5.32
C THR A 46 8.93 0.25 4.23
N ARG A 47 9.07 1.53 4.63
CA ARG A 47 9.34 2.65 3.71
C ARG A 47 10.71 2.53 3.05
N GLN A 48 11.73 2.11 3.78
CA GLN A 48 13.06 1.88 3.22
C GLN A 48 13.04 0.77 2.17
N ILE A 49 12.38 -0.36 2.46
CA ILE A 49 12.20 -1.45 1.50
C ILE A 49 11.41 -0.98 0.28
N ALA A 50 10.26 -0.31 0.47
CA ALA A 50 9.45 0.20 -0.63
C ALA A 50 10.27 1.12 -1.57
N LYS A 51 11.14 1.98 -1.00
CA LYS A 51 12.03 2.85 -1.77
C LYS A 51 13.05 2.07 -2.59
N GLN A 52 13.65 1.01 -2.03
CA GLN A 52 14.60 0.14 -2.70
C GLN A 52 13.96 -0.60 -3.89
N TYR A 53 12.70 -0.98 -3.75
CA TYR A 53 11.93 -1.72 -4.75
C TYR A 53 10.90 -0.85 -5.50
N ARG A 54 11.09 0.47 -5.57
CA ARG A 54 10.12 1.40 -6.20
C ARG A 54 9.82 1.09 -7.68
N ASP A 55 10.77 0.45 -8.36
CA ASP A 55 10.68 0.08 -9.77
C ASP A 55 10.12 -1.35 -9.96
N LEU A 56 9.51 -1.94 -8.91
CA LEU A 56 8.86 -3.26 -8.99
C LEU A 56 7.83 -3.30 -10.13
N GLU A 57 7.85 -4.39 -10.90
CA GLU A 57 6.90 -4.61 -11.99
C GLU A 57 5.47 -4.73 -11.46
N HIS A 58 4.49 -4.29 -12.25
CA HIS A 58 3.08 -4.29 -11.86
C HIS A 58 2.59 -5.68 -11.42
N LYS A 59 3.03 -6.75 -12.09
CA LYS A 59 2.67 -8.14 -11.73
C LYS A 59 3.11 -8.52 -10.31
N ASP A 60 4.31 -8.09 -9.92
CA ASP A 60 4.90 -8.41 -8.62
C ASP A 60 4.31 -7.50 -7.52
N LEU A 61 4.02 -6.25 -7.88
CA LEU A 61 3.31 -5.28 -7.05
C LEU A 61 1.90 -5.79 -6.70
N ASP A 62 1.19 -6.35 -7.67
CA ASP A 62 -0.15 -6.89 -7.47
C ASP A 62 -0.17 -8.07 -6.50
N VAL A 63 0.86 -8.91 -6.55
CA VAL A 63 1.02 -10.03 -5.60
C VAL A 63 1.15 -9.56 -4.15
N ILE A 64 1.89 -8.47 -3.89
CA ILE A 64 2.05 -7.94 -2.52
C ILE A 64 0.87 -7.08 -2.08
N ALA A 65 0.23 -6.35 -3.01
CA ALA A 65 -0.99 -5.59 -2.74
C ALA A 65 -2.16 -6.49 -2.33
N ASN A 66 -2.22 -7.72 -2.85
CA ASN A 66 -3.23 -8.72 -2.51
C ASN A 66 -2.83 -9.65 -1.36
N SER A 67 -1.67 -9.42 -0.73
CA SER A 67 -1.16 -10.27 0.34
C SER A 67 -2.06 -10.28 1.56
N LYS A 68 -2.02 -11.38 2.31
CA LYS A 68 -2.61 -11.46 3.66
C LYS A 68 -1.80 -10.69 4.71
N TYR A 69 -0.54 -10.39 4.41
CA TYR A 69 0.35 -9.70 5.35
C TYR A 69 0.20 -8.19 5.22
N HIS A 70 0.00 -7.52 6.36
CA HIS A 70 -0.16 -6.08 6.43
C HIS A 70 1.02 -5.31 5.84
N GLU A 71 2.24 -5.67 6.22
CA GLU A 71 3.44 -4.94 5.78
C GLU A 71 3.77 -5.17 4.30
N GLU A 72 3.32 -6.27 3.70
CA GLU A 72 3.39 -6.45 2.24
C GLU A 72 2.43 -5.50 1.52
N ARG A 73 1.19 -5.36 2.01
CA ARG A 73 0.20 -4.42 1.46
C ARG A 73 0.65 -2.97 1.63
N LEU A 74 1.12 -2.61 2.82
CA LEU A 74 1.70 -1.30 3.10
C LEU A 74 2.88 -0.99 2.17
N CYS A 75 3.79 -1.96 1.96
CA CYS A 75 4.91 -1.81 1.04
C CYS A 75 4.42 -1.56 -0.40
N ALA A 76 3.40 -2.28 -0.85
CA ALA A 76 2.80 -2.09 -2.17
C ALA A 76 2.25 -0.67 -2.35
N LEU A 77 1.50 -0.16 -1.36
CA LEU A 77 0.94 1.18 -1.38
C LEU A 77 2.01 2.27 -1.40
N LEU A 78 3.10 2.07 -0.66
CA LEU A 78 4.25 2.99 -0.69
C LEU A 78 4.95 2.98 -2.06
N ILE A 79 5.07 1.82 -2.71
CA ILE A 79 5.58 1.72 -4.08
C ILE A 79 4.63 2.42 -5.07
N LEU A 80 3.31 2.26 -4.92
CA LEU A 80 2.32 2.97 -5.73
C LEU A 80 2.47 4.49 -5.58
N ASN A 81 2.63 5.00 -4.36
CA ASN A 81 2.90 6.42 -4.13
C ASN A 81 4.17 6.87 -4.86
N TYR A 82 5.26 6.11 -4.80
CA TYR A 82 6.49 6.45 -5.53
C TYR A 82 6.27 6.50 -7.05
N LYS A 83 5.52 5.55 -7.60
CA LYS A 83 5.18 5.53 -9.04
C LYS A 83 4.30 6.72 -9.42
N TYR A 84 3.28 7.03 -8.63
CA TYR A 84 2.38 8.18 -8.85
C TYR A 84 3.13 9.50 -8.82
N SER A 85 3.96 9.73 -7.78
CA SER A 85 4.72 10.97 -7.63
C SER A 85 5.79 11.16 -8.72
N LYS A 86 6.32 10.08 -9.30
CA LYS A 86 7.33 10.12 -10.36
C LYS A 86 6.72 10.25 -11.75
N SER A 87 5.50 9.76 -11.96
CA SER A 87 4.83 9.87 -13.25
C SER A 87 4.69 11.33 -13.65
N GLU A 88 4.97 11.65 -14.91
CA GLU A 88 4.82 12.99 -15.49
C GLU A 88 3.53 13.09 -16.34
N VAL A 89 2.90 11.96 -16.66
CA VAL A 89 1.76 11.82 -17.56
C VAL A 89 0.48 11.59 -16.74
N ASP A 90 -0.59 12.32 -17.07
CA ASP A 90 -1.83 12.24 -16.30
C ASP A 90 -2.59 10.92 -16.52
N GLU A 91 -2.48 10.31 -17.72
CA GLU A 91 -3.04 8.98 -18.00
C GLU A 91 -2.41 7.91 -17.09
N GLU A 92 -1.09 7.92 -16.91
CA GLU A 92 -0.40 6.99 -16.00
C GLU A 92 -0.83 7.21 -14.53
N ARG A 93 -0.97 8.46 -14.10
CA ARG A 93 -1.49 8.79 -12.76
C ARG A 93 -2.92 8.26 -12.58
N LYS A 94 -3.76 8.37 -13.62
CA LYS A 94 -5.12 7.84 -13.63
C LYS A 94 -5.12 6.32 -13.50
N GLU A 95 -4.29 5.61 -14.27
CA GLU A 95 -4.18 4.14 -14.18
C GLU A 95 -3.75 3.69 -12.77
N ILE A 96 -2.80 4.40 -12.16
CA ILE A 96 -2.35 4.11 -10.79
C ILE A 96 -3.48 4.37 -9.78
N PHE A 97 -4.22 5.47 -9.93
CA PHE A 97 -5.36 5.80 -9.06
C PHE A 97 -6.50 4.79 -9.20
N ASP A 98 -6.86 4.42 -10.43
CA ASP A 98 -7.89 3.40 -10.71
C ASP A 98 -7.51 2.04 -10.11
N TYR A 99 -6.22 1.67 -10.22
CA TYR A 99 -5.72 0.46 -9.58
C TYR A 99 -5.83 0.54 -8.04
N TRP A 100 -5.46 1.67 -7.43
CA TRP A 100 -5.64 1.86 -5.99
C TRP A 100 -7.10 1.79 -5.56
N LEU A 101 -8.03 2.39 -6.30
CA LEU A 101 -9.47 2.25 -6.06
C LEU A 101 -9.92 0.80 -6.14
N SER A 102 -9.37 0.01 -7.07
CA SER A 102 -9.66 -1.43 -7.14
C SER A 102 -9.18 -2.18 -5.89
N LEU A 103 -8.05 -1.79 -5.29
CA LEU A 103 -7.57 -2.37 -4.04
C LEU A 103 -8.46 -1.99 -2.84
N VAL A 104 -8.97 -0.76 -2.81
CA VAL A 104 -9.96 -0.32 -1.81
C VAL A 104 -11.26 -1.12 -1.96
N ALA A 105 -11.80 -1.23 -3.18
CA ALA A 105 -13.04 -1.95 -3.47
C ALA A 105 -12.95 -3.45 -3.13
N ASN A 106 -11.75 -4.04 -3.24
CA ASN A 106 -11.49 -5.44 -2.91
C ASN A 106 -11.00 -5.67 -1.47
N TYR A 107 -11.22 -4.71 -0.57
CA TYR A 107 -10.85 -4.78 0.85
C TYR A 107 -9.35 -5.06 1.10
N LYS A 108 -8.47 -4.64 0.18
CA LYS A 108 -7.01 -4.73 0.36
C LYS A 108 -6.44 -3.52 1.07
N VAL A 109 -7.10 -2.37 0.92
CA VAL A 109 -6.84 -1.13 1.68
C VAL A 109 -7.97 -0.94 2.68
N ASN A 110 -8.03 -1.82 3.68
CA ASN A 110 -9.16 -1.97 4.60
C ASN A 110 -8.88 -1.44 6.02
N ASN A 111 -7.80 -0.70 6.21
CA ASN A 111 -7.39 -0.17 7.51
C ASN A 111 -7.00 1.31 7.38
N TRP A 112 -7.17 2.06 8.47
CA TRP A 112 -6.97 3.51 8.48
C TRP A 112 -5.53 3.89 8.12
N ASP A 113 -4.54 3.12 8.56
CA ASP A 113 -3.12 3.40 8.31
C ASP A 113 -2.75 3.22 6.83
N LEU A 114 -3.37 2.25 6.15
CA LEU A 114 -3.21 2.02 4.73
C LEU A 114 -3.82 3.17 3.91
N ILE A 115 -4.99 3.66 4.32
CA ILE A 115 -5.64 4.85 3.72
C ILE A 115 -4.77 6.09 3.96
N ASP A 116 -4.42 6.39 5.21
CA ASP A 116 -3.62 7.56 5.59
C ASP A 116 -2.24 7.57 4.93
N THR A 117 -1.67 6.41 4.63
CA THR A 117 -0.40 6.30 3.92
C THR A 117 -0.52 6.56 2.42
N SER A 118 -1.61 6.12 1.78
CA SER A 118 -1.73 6.10 0.32
C SER A 118 -2.57 7.24 -0.24
N ALA A 119 -3.74 7.48 0.35
CA ALA A 119 -4.73 8.43 -0.15
C ALA A 119 -4.22 9.88 -0.27
N PRO A 120 -3.39 10.44 0.64
CA PRO A 120 -2.90 11.81 0.48
C PRO A 120 -2.05 12.03 -0.79
N VAL A 121 -1.36 11.00 -1.27
CA VAL A 121 -0.56 11.08 -2.50
C VAL A 121 -1.42 10.78 -3.71
N LEU A 122 -2.15 9.66 -3.69
CA LEU A 122 -2.92 9.18 -4.83
C LEU A 122 -4.17 10.03 -5.10
N GLY A 123 -4.78 10.56 -4.04
CA GLY A 123 -5.94 11.45 -4.11
C GLY A 123 -5.61 12.86 -4.58
N GLU A 124 -4.32 13.20 -4.77
CA GLU A 124 -3.93 14.48 -5.37
C GLU A 124 -4.57 14.68 -6.75
N ILE A 125 -4.86 13.59 -7.48
CA ILE A 125 -5.58 13.62 -8.76
C ILE A 125 -6.96 14.29 -8.65
N LEU A 126 -7.61 14.23 -7.48
CA LEU A 126 -8.91 14.88 -7.23
C LEU A 126 -8.79 16.40 -7.08
N SER A 127 -7.59 16.88 -6.75
CA SER A 127 -7.28 18.31 -6.61
C SER A 127 -6.73 18.91 -7.91
N ARG A 128 -6.18 18.07 -8.79
CA ARG A 128 -5.80 18.48 -10.14
C ARG A 128 -7.05 18.95 -10.86
N HIS A 129 -7.05 20.24 -11.19
CA HIS A 129 -8.07 20.81 -12.05
C HIS A 129 -7.98 20.17 -13.44
N ILE A 130 -8.67 19.06 -13.64
CA ILE A 130 -9.45 18.92 -14.87
C ILE A 130 -10.59 19.94 -14.67
N GLY A 131 -10.35 21.20 -15.08
CA GLY A 131 -11.14 22.37 -14.66
C GLY A 131 -12.65 22.22 -14.91
N TYR A 132 -13.47 23.11 -14.32
CA TYR A 132 -14.91 23.19 -14.60
C TYR A 132 -15.20 22.92 -16.10
N ASN A 133 -15.83 21.77 -16.40
CA ASN A 133 -16.15 21.20 -17.74
C ASN A 133 -15.21 20.14 -18.33
N ALA A 134 -14.16 19.71 -17.65
CA ALA A 134 -13.46 18.51 -18.08
C ALA A 134 -14.22 17.27 -17.61
N GLY A 135 -14.40 16.30 -18.53
CA GLY A 135 -15.03 15.03 -18.21
C GLY A 135 -14.30 14.36 -17.04
N PHE A 136 -15.06 14.03 -16.00
CA PHE A 136 -14.57 13.08 -15.01
C PHE A 136 -14.71 11.70 -15.63
N MET A 137 -13.55 11.12 -16.00
CA MET A 137 -13.40 9.83 -16.68
C MET A 137 -13.83 9.77 -18.14
#